data_AF-A0A925D4I7-F1
#
_entry.id   AF-A0A925D4I7-F1
#
_cell.length_a   1.000
_cell.length_b   1.000
_cell.length_c   1.000
_cell.angle_alpha   90.00
_cell.angle_beta   90.00
_cell.angle_gamma   90.00
#
_symmetry.space_group_name_H-M   'P 1'
#
loop_
_entity.id
_entity.type
_entity.pdbx_description
1 polymer ?
#
loop_
_entity_poly.entity_id
_entity_poly.type
_entity_poly.pdbx_seq_one_letter_code
_entity_poly.pdbx_strand_id
1 'polypeptide(L)' 'MRSLAFSIAVVVAMLPTVTWAQRKKASEEDFVKEKPAVGDQFPDVVVYDPHGKEVKTSDLRGHYTVLTFGCLT' A
#
# COMPACT_ATOMS: atom_id res chain seq x y z
N MET A 1 46.72 -8.95 -17.48
CA MET A 1 45.32 -9.43 -17.43
C MET A 1 44.88 -9.91 -16.03
N ARG A 2 45.39 -9.31 -14.92
CA ARG A 2 44.97 -9.65 -13.53
C ARG A 2 44.26 -8.51 -12.79
N SER A 3 44.23 -7.29 -13.37
CA SER A 3 43.63 -6.10 -12.73
C SER A 3 42.14 -5.90 -13.06
N LEU A 4 41.69 -6.38 -14.23
CA LEU A 4 40.30 -6.21 -14.68
C LEU A 4 39.30 -7.08 -13.87
N ALA A 5 39.73 -8.27 -13.44
CA ALA A 5 38.89 -9.21 -12.70
C ALA A 5 38.58 -8.75 -11.26
N PHE A 6 39.47 -7.97 -10.64
CA PHE A 6 39.25 -7.43 -9.29
C PHE A 6 38.22 -6.29 -9.27
N SER A 7 38.09 -5.55 -10.36
CA SER A 7 37.19 -4.39 -10.42
C SER A 7 35.72 -4.77 -10.59
N ILE A 8 35.44 -5.91 -11.24
CA ILE A 8 34.06 -6.39 -11.46
C ILE A 8 33.47 -7.00 -10.18
N ALA A 9 34.29 -7.61 -9.32
CA ALA A 9 33.83 -8.24 -8.09
C ALA A 9 33.31 -7.23 -7.04
N VAL A 10 33.83 -6.00 -7.03
CA VAL A 10 33.43 -4.97 -6.06
C VAL A 10 32.07 -4.34 -6.39
N VAL A 11 31.71 -4.25 -7.68
CA VAL A 11 30.46 -3.58 -8.10
C VAL A 11 29.22 -4.42 -7.79
N VAL A 12 29.33 -5.76 -7.78
CA VAL A 12 28.21 -6.66 -7.45
C VAL A 12 27.84 -6.61 -5.95
N ALA A 13 28.77 -6.24 -5.08
CA ALA A 13 28.54 -6.14 -3.63
C ALA A 13 27.79 -4.85 -3.21
N MET A 14 27.64 -3.88 -4.12
CA MET A 14 26.91 -2.62 -3.88
C MET A 14 25.52 -2.59 -4.51
N LEU A 15 24.96 -3.74 -4.90
CA LEU A 15 23.53 -3.80 -5.18
C LEU A 15 22.81 -3.68 -3.83
N PRO A 16 22.10 -2.56 -3.57
CA PRO A 16 21.41 -2.39 -2.32
C PRO A 16 20.34 -3.49 -2.23
N THR A 17 20.31 -4.11 -1.06
CA THR A 17 19.38 -5.15 -0.60
C THR A 17 17.93 -4.64 -0.50
N VAL A 18 17.45 -3.91 -1.50
CA VAL A 18 16.08 -3.37 -1.62
C VAL A 18 15.11 -4.45 -2.11
N THR A 19 15.37 -5.70 -1.74
CA THR A 19 14.38 -6.78 -1.78
C THR A 19 13.76 -7.01 -0.41
N TRP A 20 13.80 -6.00 0.47
CA TRP A 20 13.13 -6.02 1.77
C TRP A 20 11.96 -5.03 1.85
N ALA A 21 11.15 -4.93 0.80
CA ALA A 21 9.73 -4.65 1.00
C ALA A 21 9.08 -5.95 1.47
N GLN A 22 9.39 -6.40 2.70
CA GLN A 22 8.60 -7.44 3.35
C GLN A 22 7.19 -6.87 3.45
N ARG A 23 6.32 -7.32 2.55
CA ARG A 23 4.87 -7.22 2.66
C ARG A 23 4.52 -7.98 3.93
N LYS A 24 4.65 -7.33 5.09
CA LYS A 24 4.15 -7.85 6.36
C LYS A 24 2.66 -8.03 6.09
N LYS A 25 2.22 -9.28 5.95
CA LYS A 25 0.79 -9.58 5.94
C LYS A 25 0.30 -8.97 7.24
N ALA A 26 -0.45 -7.87 7.17
CA ALA A 26 -1.14 -7.35 8.34
C ALA A 26 -1.86 -8.54 8.95
N SER A 27 -1.48 -8.91 10.17
CA SER A 27 -2.09 -10.06 10.80
C SER A 27 -3.56 -9.72 11.05
N GLU A 28 -4.40 -10.74 11.15
CA GLU A 28 -5.80 -10.52 11.53
C GLU A 28 -5.90 -9.78 12.88
N GLU A 29 -4.94 -10.04 13.78
CA GLU A 29 -4.78 -9.36 15.06
C GLU A 29 -4.53 -7.86 14.89
N ASP A 30 -3.66 -7.47 13.94
CA ASP A 30 -3.39 -6.06 13.62
C ASP A 30 -4.68 -5.39 13.07
N PHE A 31 -5.44 -6.07 12.21
CA PHE A 31 -6.71 -5.56 11.70
C PHE A 31 -7.77 -5.40 12.79
N VAL A 32 -7.93 -6.39 13.67
CA VAL A 32 -8.90 -6.31 14.78
C VAL A 32 -8.60 -5.13 15.71
N LYS A 33 -7.32 -4.79 15.86
CA LYS A 33 -6.87 -3.66 16.68
C LYS A 33 -7.07 -2.31 16.00
N GLU A 34 -6.88 -2.22 14.69
CA GLU A 34 -6.92 -0.97 13.93
C GLU A 34 -8.25 -0.69 13.22
N LYS A 35 -9.19 -1.64 13.24
CA LYS A 35 -10.50 -1.45 12.59
C LYS A 35 -11.25 -0.25 13.19
N PRO A 36 -11.95 0.53 12.36
CA PRO A 36 -12.82 1.59 12.85
C PRO A 36 -14.00 0.99 13.64
N ALA A 37 -14.37 1.66 14.73
CA ALA A 37 -15.55 1.38 15.52
C ALA A 37 -16.77 2.20 15.03
N VAL A 38 -17.96 1.82 15.49
CA VAL A 38 -19.18 2.59 15.19
C VAL A 38 -19.10 3.94 15.91
N GLY A 39 -19.30 5.01 15.15
CA GLY A 39 -19.19 6.38 15.65
C GLY A 39 -17.82 7.02 15.40
N ASP A 40 -16.80 6.22 15.04
CA ASP A 40 -15.51 6.76 14.62
C ASP A 40 -15.66 7.58 13.33
N GLN A 41 -14.82 8.61 13.22
CA GLN A 41 -14.73 9.36 11.98
C GLN A 41 -14.12 8.45 10.90
N PHE A 42 -14.86 8.28 9.80
CA PHE A 42 -14.35 7.55 8.65
C PHE A 42 -13.17 8.31 8.02
N PRO A 43 -12.04 7.63 7.69
CA PRO A 43 -10.88 8.29 7.08
C PRO A 43 -11.21 8.80 5.68
N ASP A 44 -10.53 9.87 5.24
CA ASP A 44 -10.71 10.32 3.87
C ASP A 44 -9.90 9.43 2.90
N VAL A 45 -10.61 8.60 2.14
CA VAL A 45 -10.02 7.65 1.19
C VAL A 45 -10.17 8.21 -0.23
N VAL A 46 -9.10 8.09 -1.01
CA VAL A 46 -9.10 8.36 -2.45
C VAL A 46 -9.21 7.04 -3.21
N VAL A 47 -10.20 6.93 -4.08
CA VAL A 47 -10.38 5.81 -5.02
C VAL A 47 -10.45 6.36 -6.45
N TYR A 48 -10.41 5.46 -7.43
CA TYR A 48 -10.51 5.83 -8.84
C TYR A 48 -11.75 5.19 -9.44
N ASP A 49 -12.48 5.95 -10.25
CA ASP A 49 -13.59 5.44 -11.02
C ASP A 49 -13.10 4.62 -12.24
N PRO A 50 -14.00 4.00 -13.03
CA PRO A 50 -13.63 3.23 -14.22
C PRO A 50 -12.92 4.04 -15.32
N HIS A 51 -12.99 5.36 -15.28
CA HIS A 51 -12.31 6.27 -16.20
C HIS A 51 -10.98 6.79 -15.66
N GLY A 52 -10.57 6.34 -14.46
CA GLY A 52 -9.35 6.78 -13.79
C GLY A 52 -9.48 8.16 -13.13
N LYS A 53 -10.69 8.67 -12.94
CA LYS A 53 -10.91 9.92 -12.20
C LYS A 53 -10.85 9.64 -10.70
N GLU A 54 -10.14 10.48 -9.97
CA GLU A 54 -10.13 10.45 -8.51
C GLU A 54 -11.53 10.76 -7.94
N VAL A 55 -11.91 9.97 -6.93
CA VAL A 55 -13.11 10.16 -6.10
C VAL A 55 -12.68 10.09 -4.65
N LYS A 56 -13.06 11.08 -3.84
CA LYS A 56 -12.73 11.12 -2.41
C LYS A 56 -13.98 10.91 -1.58
N THR A 57 -13.83 10.24 -0.44
CA THR A 57 -14.97 10.07 0.48
C THR A 57 -15.42 11.38 1.11
N SER A 58 -14.55 12.39 1.19
CA SER A 58 -14.90 13.75 1.59
C SER A 58 -15.91 14.42 0.65
N ASP A 59 -15.95 14.03 -0.62
CA ASP A 59 -16.95 14.51 -1.59
C ASP A 59 -18.36 13.99 -1.29
N LEU A 60 -18.49 12.95 -0.46
CA LEU A 60 -19.76 12.30 -0.09
C LEU A 60 -20.38 12.87 1.20
N ARG A 61 -19.74 13.86 1.82
CA ARG A 61 -20.22 14.48 3.07
C ARG A 61 -21.61 15.10 2.89
N GLY A 62 -22.45 14.98 3.92
CA GLY A 62 -23.84 15.44 3.90
C GLY A 62 -24.83 14.41 3.34
N HIS A 63 -24.33 13.28 2.82
CA HIS A 63 -25.15 12.17 2.35
C HIS A 63 -25.00 10.93 3.23
N TYR A 64 -26.11 10.23 3.47
CA TYR A 64 -26.06 8.88 4.01
C TYR A 64 -25.48 7.95 2.95
N THR A 65 -24.32 7.38 3.23
CA THR A 65 -23.50 6.67 2.24
C THR A 65 -23.19 5.26 2.74
N VAL A 66 -23.36 4.27 1.87
CA VAL A 66 -22.97 2.87 2.12
C VAL A 66 -21.78 2.54 1.23
N LEU A 67 -20.67 2.10 1.85
CA LEU A 67 -19.47 1.64 1.14
C LEU A 67 -19.45 0.11 1.12
N THR A 68 -19.35 -0.47 -0.07
CA THR A 68 -19.26 -1.92 -0.24
C THR A 68 -17.89 -2.27 -0.82
N PHE A 69 -17.10 -3.02 -0.06
CA PHE A 69 -15.79 -3.51 -0.50
C PHE A 69 -15.94 -4.96 -0.96
N GLY A 70 -15.59 -5.22 -2.21
CA GLY A 70 -15.59 -6.55 -2.80
C GLY A 70 -14.20 -6.91 -3.35
N CYS A 71 -13.94 -8.20 -3.47
CA CYS A 71 -12.76 -8.68 -4.17
C CYS A 71 -13.04 -8.72 -5.67
N LEU A 72 -12.16 -8.14 -6.49
CA LEU A 72 -12.08 -8.52 -7.90
C LEU A 72 -11.50 -9.93 -7.93
N THR A 73 -12.31 -10.89 -8.36
CA THR A 73 -11.94 -12.29 -8.59
C THR A 73 -10.86 -12.41 -9.66
#